data_AF-A0A8H5K6J6-F1
#
_entry.id   AF-A0A8H5K6J6-F1
#
_cell.length_a   1.000
_cell.length_b   1.000
_cell.length_c   1.000
_cell.angle_alpha   90.00
_cell.angle_beta   90.00
_cell.angle_gamma   90.00
#
_symmetry.space_group_name_H-M   'P 1'
#
loop_
_entity.id
_entity.type
_entity.pdbx_description
1 polymer ?
#
loop_
_entity_poly.entity_id
_entity_poly.type
_entity_poly.pdbx_seq_one_letter_code
_entity_poly.pdbx_strand_id
1 'polypeptide(L)'
;MGTVRTPHPTSESIFIPTYWGDAQVCYNFRRLFRAMDMVSEGLLSIAIVDPVLRLRQKFTTTFESPPTVEEIQQYTESLSLVREGIEVEGKASENAVIGTVICLATFDMRAGNSESWMVHMAGLQKIVEMAGGVEELDSRAAIRQSLFICELLGSMVEDAEPRFPLPRDLPTLPEASRPRYVQKLLTSLRSDEQQIQEQTAVINRALTFANQVAVLLNEVWLVSPFALDLLVPVCALAHQALSLQRMKAIPKRNGFSHATSTEILAEIVRISAVSLFALVMTQSSGDALYVAARRNNSVKQLMAQLDDKIWKGKEELKVWLLVIQVCMGVGSSKAWYLDQITQTMSRIQLRSWEDLMNCLRKVVWVEKVSPLEMTHLRSDIGEWLS
;
A
#
# COMPACT_ATOMS: atom_id res chain seq x y z
N MET A 1 23.41 20.76 -47.59
CA MET A 1 22.36 19.71 -47.64
C MET A 1 22.77 18.60 -46.70
N GLY A 2 22.23 18.61 -45.48
CA GLY A 2 22.41 17.54 -44.50
C GLY A 2 21.05 17.23 -43.92
N THR A 3 20.44 16.15 -44.40
CA THR A 3 19.14 15.65 -43.95
C THR A 3 19.23 15.19 -42.50
N VAL A 4 18.60 15.93 -41.60
CA VAL A 4 18.37 15.51 -40.21
C VAL A 4 17.44 14.30 -40.26
N ARG A 5 17.97 13.12 -39.92
CA ARG A 5 17.17 11.92 -39.70
C ARG A 5 16.30 12.14 -38.46
N THR A 6 15.00 12.27 -38.65
CA THR A 6 14.01 12.10 -37.59
C THR A 6 14.06 10.66 -37.09
N PRO A 7 14.25 10.40 -35.78
CA PRO A 7 14.21 9.04 -35.27
C PRO A 7 12.80 8.46 -35.40
N HIS A 8 12.71 7.22 -35.90
CA HIS A 8 11.48 6.44 -35.94
C HIS A 8 11.00 6.10 -34.51
N PRO A 9 9.68 6.04 -34.26
CA PRO A 9 9.13 5.77 -32.94
C PRO A 9 9.19 4.27 -32.65
N THR A 10 10.25 3.81 -32.00
CA THR A 10 10.32 2.46 -31.41
C THR A 10 10.62 2.57 -29.93
N SER A 11 9.64 3.08 -29.21
CA SER A 11 9.22 2.63 -27.88
C SER A 11 7.93 3.40 -27.63
N GLU A 12 6.81 2.71 -27.64
CA GLU A 12 5.63 3.24 -26.96
C GLU A 12 6.05 3.35 -25.50
N SER A 13 6.53 4.53 -25.11
CA SER A 13 6.63 4.90 -23.71
C SER A 13 5.22 4.73 -23.18
N ILE A 14 5.02 3.70 -22.36
CA ILE A 14 3.77 3.50 -21.65
C ILE A 14 3.66 4.72 -20.74
N PHE A 15 3.01 5.76 -21.23
CA PHE A 15 2.57 6.89 -20.46
C PHE A 15 1.49 6.35 -19.54
N ILE A 16 1.90 5.89 -18.37
CA ILE A 16 0.98 5.56 -17.28
C ILE A 16 0.56 6.92 -16.75
N PRO A 17 -0.69 7.36 -16.95
CA PRO A 17 -1.14 8.58 -16.31
C PRO A 17 -0.94 8.35 -14.81
N THR A 18 -0.22 9.25 -14.13
CA THR A 18 -0.29 9.31 -12.67
C THR A 18 -1.75 9.64 -12.38
N TYR A 19 -2.52 8.60 -12.05
CA TYR A 19 -3.98 8.68 -12.10
C TYR A 19 -4.55 9.51 -10.95
N TRP A 20 -3.69 9.88 -9.99
CA TRP A 20 -3.89 10.89 -8.95
C TRP A 20 -3.00 12.10 -9.08
N GLY A 21 -2.39 12.26 -10.27
CA GLY A 21 -1.05 12.81 -10.45
C GLY A 21 -0.77 13.89 -9.47
N ASP A 22 0.29 13.70 -8.66
CA ASP A 22 0.68 14.50 -7.49
C ASP A 22 -0.25 15.69 -7.21
N ALA A 23 -0.37 16.65 -8.13
CA ALA A 23 -1.51 17.57 -8.27
C ALA A 23 -2.88 17.19 -7.63
N GLN A 24 -3.48 16.00 -7.76
CA GLN A 24 -4.81 15.72 -7.15
C GLN A 24 -4.72 15.34 -5.67
N VAL A 25 -3.73 14.54 -5.26
CA VAL A 25 -3.43 14.29 -3.83
C VAL A 25 -2.98 15.60 -3.16
N CYS A 26 -2.09 16.34 -3.82
CA CYS A 26 -1.66 17.68 -3.44
C CYS A 26 -2.85 18.65 -3.35
N TYR A 27 -3.79 18.58 -4.28
CA TYR A 27 -5.00 19.42 -4.27
C TYR A 27 -5.94 19.05 -3.12
N ASN A 28 -6.18 17.76 -2.90
CA ASN A 28 -6.99 17.29 -1.78
C ASN A 28 -6.35 17.65 -0.44
N PHE A 29 -5.05 17.42 -0.25
CA PHE A 29 -4.34 17.88 0.94
C PHE A 29 -4.37 19.40 1.07
N ARG A 30 -4.04 20.18 0.03
CA ARG A 30 -4.15 21.66 0.06
C ARG A 30 -5.56 22.12 0.44
N ARG A 31 -6.61 21.48 -0.09
CA ARG A 31 -8.01 21.78 0.23
C ARG A 31 -8.31 21.47 1.70
N LEU A 32 -7.87 20.32 2.20
CA LEU A 32 -8.05 19.92 3.60
C LEU A 32 -7.29 20.85 4.54
N PHE A 33 -6.03 21.18 4.26
CA PHE A 33 -5.20 22.06 5.08
C PHE A 33 -5.70 23.51 5.11
N ARG A 34 -6.23 24.03 3.99
CA ARG A 34 -6.93 25.33 3.99
C ARG A 34 -8.18 25.31 4.86
N ALA A 35 -8.90 24.19 4.93
CA ALA A 35 -10.06 24.03 5.80
C ALA A 35 -9.71 23.84 7.29
N MET A 36 -8.43 23.69 7.64
CA MET A 36 -7.95 23.53 9.01
C MET A 36 -7.39 24.83 9.62
N ASP A 37 -7.56 25.98 8.95
CA ASP A 37 -6.97 27.28 9.35
C ASP A 37 -5.46 27.22 9.60
N MET A 38 -4.76 26.39 8.83
CA MET A 38 -3.31 26.25 8.91
C MET A 38 -2.60 27.57 8.56
N VAL A 39 -1.65 27.97 9.41
CA VAL A 39 -0.94 29.26 9.28
C VAL A 39 0.32 29.17 8.40
N SER A 40 0.86 27.97 8.14
CA SER A 40 2.14 27.78 7.45
C SER A 40 1.99 27.14 6.05
N GLU A 41 2.05 27.97 5.00
CA GLU A 41 2.16 27.53 3.60
C GLU A 41 3.52 26.82 3.30
N GLY A 42 4.57 27.11 4.07
CA GLY A 42 5.87 26.45 3.94
C GLY A 42 5.82 24.98 4.35
N LEU A 43 5.22 24.69 5.50
CA LEU A 43 5.02 23.31 5.97
C LEU A 43 4.14 22.50 4.99
N LEU A 44 3.11 23.13 4.45
CA LEU A 44 2.25 22.52 3.42
C LEU A 44 3.07 22.18 2.17
N SER A 45 3.99 23.04 1.76
CA SER A 45 4.84 22.84 0.59
C SER A 45 5.85 21.69 0.77
N ILE A 46 6.27 21.41 2.01
CA ILE A 46 7.17 20.29 2.34
C ILE A 46 6.39 18.97 2.50
N ALA A 47 5.18 19.04 3.05
CA ALA A 47 4.27 17.92 3.16
C ALA A 47 3.61 17.55 1.81
N ILE A 48 3.85 18.29 0.73
CA ILE A 48 3.26 18.11 -0.59
C ILE A 48 4.39 18.17 -1.63
N VAL A 49 4.87 17.00 -2.07
CA VAL A 49 6.02 16.89 -2.98
C VAL A 49 5.74 17.50 -4.36
N ASP A 50 6.75 18.16 -4.94
CA ASP A 50 6.75 18.58 -6.34
C ASP A 50 6.95 17.36 -7.28
N PRO A 51 5.96 17.02 -8.12
CA PRO A 51 6.03 15.92 -9.11
C PRO A 51 7.28 15.93 -10.00
N VAL A 52 7.81 17.12 -10.34
CA VAL A 52 8.90 17.29 -11.32
C VAL A 52 10.25 16.84 -10.75
N LEU A 53 10.45 17.01 -9.44
CA LEU A 53 11.67 16.58 -8.76
C LEU A 53 11.79 15.05 -8.71
N ARG A 54 10.66 14.34 -8.50
CA ARG A 54 10.68 12.87 -8.43
C ARG A 54 10.73 12.19 -9.80
N LEU A 55 10.15 12.78 -10.85
CA LEU A 55 10.29 12.25 -12.21
C LEU A 55 11.77 12.18 -12.63
N ARG A 56 12.60 13.15 -12.20
CA ARG A 56 14.06 13.12 -12.42
C ARG A 56 14.77 12.06 -11.58
N GLN A 57 14.35 11.85 -10.33
CA GLN A 57 14.94 10.85 -9.42
C GLN A 57 14.62 9.40 -9.83
N LYS A 58 13.50 9.18 -10.52
CA LYS A 58 13.12 7.87 -11.10
C LYS A 58 14.18 7.31 -12.06
N PHE A 59 14.98 8.18 -12.69
CA PHE A 59 16.05 7.78 -13.62
C PHE A 59 17.40 7.53 -12.95
N THR A 60 17.62 7.93 -11.69
CA THR A 60 18.96 7.91 -11.06
C THR A 60 19.18 6.78 -10.06
N THR A 61 18.21 5.86 -9.87
CA THR A 61 18.29 4.70 -8.93
C THR A 61 18.53 5.03 -7.45
N THR A 62 18.73 6.29 -7.09
CA THR A 62 18.84 6.80 -5.73
C THR A 62 17.52 7.42 -5.30
N PHE A 63 16.73 6.63 -4.56
CA PHE A 63 15.44 7.08 -3.99
C PHE A 63 15.59 7.94 -2.73
N GLU A 64 16.83 8.12 -2.24
CA GLU A 64 17.15 8.83 -1.01
C GLU A 64 18.07 10.01 -1.34
N SER A 65 17.49 11.15 -1.70
CA SER A 65 18.20 12.42 -1.52
C SER A 65 17.79 12.93 -0.14
N PRO A 66 18.76 13.30 0.73
CA PRO A 66 18.43 13.87 2.02
C PRO A 66 17.60 15.17 1.84
N PRO A 67 16.73 15.52 2.79
CA PRO A 67 15.99 16.77 2.74
C PRO A 67 16.92 17.98 2.54
N THR A 68 16.46 19.00 1.82
CA THR A 68 17.26 20.22 1.63
C THR A 68 17.37 21.00 2.93
N VAL A 69 18.35 21.91 3.00
CA VAL A 69 18.53 22.78 4.17
C VAL A 69 17.29 23.64 4.42
N GLU A 70 16.65 24.14 3.35
CA GLU A 70 15.40 24.88 3.43
C GLU A 70 14.25 24.03 3.98
N GLU A 71 14.15 22.76 3.58
CA GLU A 71 13.14 21.83 4.09
C GLU A 71 13.33 21.57 5.59
N ILE A 72 14.58 21.36 6.03
CA ILE A 72 14.93 21.16 7.44
C ILE A 72 14.63 22.42 8.27
N GLN A 73 14.92 23.60 7.73
CA GLN A 73 14.66 24.87 8.41
C GLN A 73 13.15 25.08 8.62
N GLN A 74 12.34 24.93 7.57
CA GLN A 74 10.89 25.06 7.67
C GLN A 74 10.24 24.00 8.58
N TYR A 75 10.78 22.77 8.59
CA TYR A 75 10.37 21.73 9.55
C TYR A 75 10.62 22.19 10.99
N THR A 76 11.82 22.71 11.28
CA THR A 76 12.22 23.16 12.62
C THR A 76 11.42 24.38 13.09
N GLU A 77 11.17 25.32 12.18
CA GLU A 77 10.33 26.50 12.44
C GLU A 77 8.90 26.07 12.78
N SER A 78 8.33 25.12 12.02
CA SER A 78 6.98 24.62 12.26
C SER A 78 6.86 23.84 13.56
N LEU A 79 7.87 23.06 13.95
CA LEU A 79 7.92 22.39 15.24
C LEU A 79 7.92 23.39 16.40
N SER A 80 8.67 24.49 16.26
CA SER A 80 8.70 25.58 17.25
C SER A 80 7.34 26.26 17.39
N LEU A 81 6.67 26.55 16.27
CA LEU A 81 5.32 27.14 16.27
C LEU A 81 4.27 26.25 16.95
N VAL A 82 4.34 24.92 16.75
CA VAL A 82 3.46 23.99 17.46
C VAL A 82 3.74 24.01 18.96
N ARG A 83 5.01 23.98 19.34
CA ARG A 83 5.41 24.02 20.75
C ARG A 83 4.88 25.27 21.43
N GLU A 84 5.07 26.44 20.82
CA GLU A 84 4.54 27.71 21.30
C GLU A 84 2.99 27.72 21.34
N GLY A 85 2.34 27.14 20.33
CA GLY A 85 0.88 27.03 20.26
C GLY A 85 0.27 26.08 21.28
N ILE A 86 0.99 25.03 21.69
CA ILE A 86 0.59 24.10 22.76
C ILE A 86 0.84 24.72 24.13
N GLU A 87 1.95 25.43 24.32
CA GLU A 87 2.33 26.05 25.61
C GLU A 87 1.50 27.30 25.93
N VAL A 88 0.99 28.00 24.92
CA VAL A 88 0.13 29.19 25.09
C VAL A 88 -1.32 28.84 24.77
N GLU A 89 -2.11 28.53 25.80
CA GLU A 89 -3.58 28.44 25.71
C GLU A 89 -4.14 29.74 25.10
N GLY A 90 -4.40 29.76 23.78
CA GLY A 90 -5.16 30.82 23.13
C GLY A 90 -4.64 31.42 21.82
N LYS A 91 -3.57 30.93 21.19
CA LYS A 91 -3.11 31.48 19.87
C LYS A 91 -3.33 30.58 18.65
N ALA A 92 -3.18 29.26 18.77
CA ALA A 92 -3.43 28.33 17.67
C ALA A 92 -4.74 27.57 17.89
N SER A 93 -5.55 27.39 16.84
CA SER A 93 -6.71 26.51 16.94
C SER A 93 -6.23 25.06 17.11
N GLU A 94 -6.99 24.25 17.86
CA GLU A 94 -6.73 22.81 18.02
C GLU A 94 -6.55 22.11 16.64
N ASN A 95 -7.35 22.55 15.67
CA ASN A 95 -7.30 22.13 14.27
C ASN A 95 -5.93 22.37 13.62
N ALA A 96 -5.35 23.56 13.84
CA ALA A 96 -4.04 23.92 13.30
C ALA A 96 -2.91 23.10 13.96
N VAL A 97 -3.03 22.79 15.26
CA VAL A 97 -2.07 21.92 15.97
C VAL A 97 -2.11 20.50 15.38
N ILE A 98 -3.29 19.90 15.28
CA ILE A 98 -3.49 18.55 14.71
C ILE A 98 -2.99 18.51 13.26
N GLY A 99 -3.37 19.50 12.44
CA GLY A 99 -2.93 19.61 11.05
C GLY A 99 -1.42 19.73 10.91
N THR A 100 -0.76 20.46 11.81
CA THR A 100 0.70 20.60 11.78
C THR A 100 1.41 19.28 12.10
N VAL A 101 0.96 18.57 13.13
CA VAL A 101 1.54 17.25 13.48
C VAL A 101 1.32 16.24 12.34
N ILE A 102 0.17 16.28 11.66
CA ILE A 102 -0.09 15.48 10.45
C ILE A 102 0.94 15.77 9.35
N CYS A 103 1.25 17.04 9.09
CA CYS A 103 2.27 17.42 8.12
C CYS A 103 3.66 16.91 8.50
N LEU A 104 4.06 17.06 9.77
CA LEU A 104 5.36 16.60 10.26
C LEU A 104 5.48 15.07 10.13
N ALA A 105 4.45 14.33 10.52
CA ALA A 105 4.40 12.89 10.33
C ALA A 105 4.50 12.53 8.84
N THR A 106 3.71 13.18 7.97
CA THR A 106 3.75 12.92 6.53
C THR A 106 5.12 13.19 5.93
N PHE A 107 5.81 14.26 6.37
CA PHE A 107 7.18 14.54 5.96
C PHE A 107 8.14 13.44 6.40
N ASP A 108 8.13 13.07 7.69
CA ASP A 108 9.04 12.06 8.22
C ASP A 108 8.85 10.68 7.59
N MET A 109 7.60 10.30 7.30
CA MET A 109 7.29 9.10 6.52
C MET A 109 7.98 9.14 5.16
N ARG A 110 7.90 10.28 4.44
CA ARG A 110 8.50 10.42 3.10
C ARG A 110 10.01 10.56 3.12
N ALA A 111 10.57 11.10 4.20
CA ALA A 111 12.01 11.15 4.43
C ALA A 111 12.59 9.79 4.84
N GLY A 112 11.75 8.77 5.09
CA GLY A 112 12.18 7.47 5.59
C GLY A 112 12.54 7.48 7.08
N ASN A 113 12.16 8.52 7.81
CA ASN A 113 12.40 8.68 9.24
C ASN A 113 11.31 7.96 10.05
N SER A 114 11.25 6.63 9.97
CA SER A 114 10.23 5.81 10.65
C SER A 114 10.13 6.07 12.16
N GLU A 115 11.27 6.28 12.83
CA GLU A 115 11.30 6.58 14.27
C GLU A 115 10.58 7.91 14.60
N SER A 116 10.88 8.96 13.84
CA SER A 116 10.25 10.27 14.01
C SER A 116 8.76 10.21 13.65
N TRP A 117 8.40 9.50 12.58
CA TRP A 117 7.00 9.26 12.23
C TRP A 117 6.23 8.59 13.38
N MET A 118 6.80 7.56 14.02
CA MET A 118 6.17 6.90 15.17
C MET A 118 5.98 7.85 16.35
N VAL A 119 6.94 8.75 16.62
CA VAL A 119 6.83 9.78 17.66
C VAL A 119 5.68 10.73 17.36
N HIS A 120 5.58 11.23 16.13
CA HIS A 120 4.49 12.12 15.72
C HIS A 120 3.14 11.43 15.80
N MET A 121 3.00 10.18 15.35
CA MET A 121 1.74 9.44 15.45
C MET A 121 1.33 9.15 16.89
N ALA A 122 2.29 8.87 17.77
CA ALA A 122 2.01 8.72 19.20
C ALA A 122 1.58 10.05 19.86
N GLY A 123 2.21 11.17 19.47
CA GLY A 123 1.80 12.51 19.89
C GLY A 123 0.40 12.87 19.40
N LEU A 124 0.12 12.60 18.12
CA LEU A 124 -1.17 12.83 17.48
C LEU A 124 -2.29 12.07 18.18
N GLN A 125 -2.06 10.80 18.52
CA GLN A 125 -3.00 10.00 19.30
C GLN A 125 -3.35 10.66 20.64
N LYS A 126 -2.36 11.13 21.40
CA LYS A 126 -2.60 11.84 22.67
C LYS A 126 -3.37 13.14 22.49
N ILE A 127 -3.05 13.93 21.46
CA ILE A 127 -3.76 15.18 21.16
C ILE A 127 -5.23 14.90 20.85
N VAL A 128 -5.51 13.87 20.04
CA VAL A 128 -6.88 13.46 19.71
C VAL A 128 -7.63 12.94 20.94
N GLU A 129 -6.97 12.18 21.82
CA GLU A 129 -7.55 11.74 23.10
C GLU A 129 -7.89 12.93 24.01
N MET A 130 -7.00 13.93 24.11
CA MET A 130 -7.24 15.16 24.86
C MET A 130 -8.38 16.00 24.28
N ALA A 131 -8.62 15.93 22.97
CA ALA A 131 -9.73 16.58 22.28
C ALA A 131 -11.09 15.88 22.45
N GLY A 132 -11.18 14.84 23.31
CA GLY A 132 -12.41 14.07 23.54
C GLY A 132 -12.52 12.80 22.68
N GLY A 133 -11.48 12.47 21.91
CA GLY A 133 -11.39 11.26 21.10
C GLY A 133 -11.63 11.49 19.62
N VAL A 134 -11.36 10.45 18.82
CA VAL A 134 -11.45 10.52 17.34
C VAL A 134 -12.87 10.80 16.84
N GLU A 135 -13.88 10.39 17.60
CA GLU A 135 -15.30 10.58 17.25
C GLU A 135 -15.69 12.07 17.31
N GLU A 136 -15.05 12.88 18.17
CA GLU A 136 -15.26 14.34 18.19
C GLU A 136 -14.76 15.00 16.89
N LEU A 137 -13.80 14.38 16.22
CA LEU A 137 -13.30 14.82 14.92
C LEU A 137 -14.29 14.51 13.78
N ASP A 138 -15.27 13.61 13.95
CA ASP A 138 -16.21 13.29 12.88
C ASP A 138 -17.07 14.50 12.50
N SER A 139 -17.31 15.43 13.44
CA SER A 139 -17.94 16.73 13.16
C SER A 139 -17.05 17.68 12.34
N ARG A 140 -15.75 17.38 12.23
CA ARG A 140 -14.69 18.15 11.57
C ARG A 140 -14.08 17.35 10.42
N ALA A 141 -14.87 17.13 9.36
CA ALA A 141 -14.54 16.26 8.24
C ALA A 141 -13.13 16.44 7.65
N ALA A 142 -12.65 17.69 7.51
CA ALA A 142 -11.33 17.94 6.93
C ALA A 142 -10.18 17.36 7.77
N ILE A 143 -10.25 17.50 9.09
CA ILE A 143 -9.22 16.99 10.02
C ILE A 143 -9.33 15.49 10.12
N ARG A 144 -10.56 14.98 10.25
CA ARG A 144 -10.81 13.54 10.33
C ARG A 144 -10.27 12.80 9.11
N GLN A 145 -10.51 13.35 7.93
CA GLN A 145 -10.03 12.79 6.67
C GLN A 145 -8.51 12.92 6.54
N SER A 146 -7.91 14.05 6.94
CA SER A 146 -6.46 14.25 6.92
C SER A 146 -5.73 13.29 7.85
N LEU A 147 -6.26 13.11 9.07
CA LEU A 147 -5.77 12.16 10.05
C LEU A 147 -5.82 10.74 9.52
N PHE A 148 -6.97 10.34 8.96
CA PHE A 148 -7.19 9.02 8.39
C PHE A 148 -6.21 8.72 7.25
N ILE A 149 -6.05 9.66 6.31
CA ILE A 149 -5.13 9.47 5.17
C ILE A 149 -3.68 9.40 5.68
N CYS A 150 -3.25 10.35 6.51
CA CYS A 150 -1.89 10.39 7.04
C CYS A 150 -1.51 9.10 7.76
N GLU A 151 -2.39 8.61 8.64
CA GLU A 151 -2.19 7.34 9.32
C GLU A 151 -2.08 6.18 8.33
N LEU A 152 -3.00 6.10 7.36
CA LEU A 152 -3.02 4.97 6.44
C LEU A 152 -1.73 4.88 5.63
N LEU A 153 -1.29 6.02 5.08
CA LEU A 153 -0.09 6.07 4.24
C LEU A 153 1.13 5.58 5.03
N GLY A 154 1.30 6.05 6.27
CA GLY A 154 2.39 5.61 7.13
C GLY A 154 2.26 4.15 7.56
N SER A 155 1.08 3.72 7.98
CA SER A 155 0.82 2.33 8.35
C SER A 155 1.04 1.35 7.20
N MET A 156 0.81 1.76 5.95
CA MET A 156 1.09 0.93 4.77
C MET A 156 2.60 0.75 4.52
N VAL A 157 3.38 1.82 4.72
CA VAL A 157 4.85 1.83 4.66
C VAL A 157 5.43 0.91 5.73
N GLU A 158 4.96 1.05 6.97
CA GLU A 158 5.48 0.29 8.13
C GLU A 158 4.90 -1.13 8.24
N ASP A 159 3.89 -1.48 7.42
CA ASP A 159 3.00 -2.61 7.68
C ASP A 159 2.53 -2.58 9.14
N ALA A 160 1.97 -1.47 9.61
CA ALA A 160 1.49 -1.30 10.99
C ALA A 160 -0.04 -1.35 11.05
N GLU A 161 -0.58 -1.80 12.18
CA GLU A 161 -2.02 -1.72 12.43
C GLU A 161 -2.40 -0.23 12.64
N PRO A 162 -3.41 0.30 11.94
CA PRO A 162 -3.90 1.65 12.17
C PRO A 162 -4.40 1.81 13.62
N ARG A 163 -4.09 2.94 14.25
CA ARG A 163 -4.45 3.29 15.64
C ARG A 163 -5.86 3.85 15.70
N PHE A 164 -6.30 4.56 14.67
CA PHE A 164 -7.64 5.14 14.63
C PHE A 164 -8.64 4.23 13.89
N PRO A 165 -9.92 4.21 14.31
CA PRO A 165 -10.98 3.52 13.59
C PRO A 165 -11.25 4.18 12.23
N LEU A 166 -12.00 3.48 11.39
CA LEU A 166 -12.54 4.03 10.14
C LEU A 166 -13.46 5.24 10.42
N PRO A 167 -13.43 6.31 9.59
CA PRO A 167 -14.43 7.38 9.67
C PRO A 167 -15.86 6.86 9.51
N ARG A 168 -16.83 7.47 10.20
CA ARG A 168 -18.25 7.05 10.12
C ARG A 168 -18.86 7.31 8.75
N ASP A 169 -18.51 8.45 8.13
CA ASP A 169 -19.10 8.91 6.87
C ASP A 169 -18.35 8.38 5.64
N LEU A 170 -17.78 7.18 5.72
CA LEU A 170 -17.10 6.58 4.58
C LEU A 170 -18.09 6.26 3.46
N PRO A 171 -17.69 6.46 2.19
CA PRO A 171 -18.49 6.04 1.05
C PRO A 171 -18.71 4.53 1.12
N THR A 172 -19.89 4.09 0.66
CA THR A 172 -20.20 2.66 0.55
C THR A 172 -19.16 1.97 -0.34
N LEU A 173 -18.46 0.99 0.22
CA LEU A 173 -17.48 0.20 -0.51
C LEU A 173 -18.19 -0.72 -1.51
N PRO A 174 -17.61 -0.99 -2.68
CA PRO A 174 -18.23 -1.85 -3.66
C PRO A 174 -18.42 -3.25 -3.08
N GLU A 175 -19.60 -3.82 -3.32
CA GLU A 175 -19.83 -5.24 -3.10
C GLU A 175 -19.05 -6.02 -4.16
N ALA A 176 -18.22 -6.95 -3.72
CA ALA A 176 -17.45 -7.80 -4.61
C ALA A 176 -17.89 -9.25 -4.46
N SER A 177 -18.41 -9.82 -5.54
CA SER A 177 -18.77 -11.24 -5.57
C SER A 177 -17.53 -12.10 -5.33
N ARG A 178 -17.62 -13.05 -4.40
CA ARG A 178 -16.49 -13.93 -4.07
C ARG A 178 -16.14 -14.81 -5.28
N PRO A 179 -14.89 -14.78 -5.78
CA PRO A 179 -14.49 -15.62 -6.90
C PRO A 179 -14.66 -17.11 -6.60
N ARG A 180 -15.06 -17.90 -7.60
CA ARG A 180 -15.29 -19.36 -7.46
C ARG A 180 -14.05 -20.10 -6.96
N TYR A 181 -12.86 -19.66 -7.39
CA TYR A 181 -11.59 -20.21 -6.90
C TYR A 181 -11.43 -20.01 -5.40
N VAL A 182 -11.67 -18.78 -4.91
CA VAL A 182 -11.58 -18.45 -3.47
C VAL A 182 -12.59 -19.29 -2.66
N GLN A 183 -13.81 -19.52 -3.18
CA GLN A 183 -14.77 -20.42 -2.53
C GLN A 183 -14.22 -21.86 -2.36
N LYS A 184 -13.61 -22.41 -3.42
CA LYS A 184 -12.99 -23.75 -3.39
C LYS A 184 -11.79 -23.79 -2.44
N LEU A 185 -10.94 -22.77 -2.50
CA LEU A 185 -9.79 -22.61 -1.61
C LEU A 185 -10.20 -22.67 -0.14
N LEU A 186 -11.18 -21.86 0.26
CA LEU A 186 -11.66 -21.83 1.64
C LEU A 186 -12.31 -23.15 2.07
N THR A 187 -13.00 -23.83 1.15
CA THR A 187 -13.55 -25.17 1.41
C THR A 187 -12.43 -26.17 1.67
N SER A 188 -11.32 -26.09 0.93
CA SER A 188 -10.15 -26.97 1.11
C SER A 188 -9.36 -26.71 2.40
N LEU A 189 -9.53 -25.53 3.00
CA LEU A 189 -8.89 -25.11 4.26
C LEU A 189 -9.79 -25.31 5.48
N ARG A 190 -11.05 -25.75 5.28
CA ARG A 190 -12.02 -25.91 6.37
C ARG A 190 -11.52 -26.93 7.38
N SER A 191 -11.55 -26.54 8.64
CA SER A 191 -11.26 -27.39 9.80
C SER A 191 -12.20 -27.04 10.95
N ASP A 192 -12.43 -28.02 11.82
CA ASP A 192 -13.21 -27.84 13.06
C ASP A 192 -12.37 -27.21 14.18
N GLU A 193 -11.04 -27.13 14.00
CA GLU A 193 -10.14 -26.47 14.95
C GLU A 193 -10.24 -24.94 14.88
N GLN A 194 -10.57 -24.31 16.01
CA GLN A 194 -10.77 -22.85 16.11
C GLN A 194 -9.58 -22.03 15.57
N GLN A 195 -8.35 -22.44 15.89
CA GLN A 195 -7.14 -21.74 15.42
C GLN A 195 -7.07 -21.72 13.88
N ILE A 196 -7.38 -22.84 13.23
CA ILE A 196 -7.39 -22.92 11.76
C ILE A 196 -8.55 -22.10 11.17
N GLN A 197 -9.68 -22.00 11.86
CA GLN A 197 -10.80 -21.15 11.45
C GLN A 197 -10.44 -19.67 11.47
N GLU A 198 -9.74 -19.20 12.51
CA GLU A 198 -9.23 -17.82 12.60
C GLU A 198 -8.30 -17.50 11.42
N GLN A 199 -7.36 -18.40 11.10
CA GLN A 199 -6.45 -18.20 9.96
C GLN A 199 -7.16 -18.26 8.60
N THR A 200 -8.14 -19.15 8.47
CA THR A 200 -8.98 -19.21 7.26
C THR A 200 -9.80 -17.93 7.10
N ALA A 201 -10.25 -17.32 8.20
CA ALA A 201 -10.93 -16.04 8.18
C ALA A 201 -10.00 -14.90 7.74
N VAL A 202 -8.74 -14.89 8.17
CA VAL A 202 -7.72 -13.94 7.70
C VAL A 202 -7.52 -14.06 6.18
N ILE A 203 -7.33 -15.28 5.66
CA ILE A 203 -7.20 -15.54 4.21
C ILE A 203 -8.43 -15.03 3.45
N ASN A 204 -9.63 -15.37 3.93
CA ASN A 204 -10.89 -14.96 3.30
C ASN A 204 -11.02 -13.43 3.25
N ARG A 205 -10.77 -12.74 4.38
CA ARG A 205 -10.91 -11.29 4.46
C ARG A 205 -9.86 -10.58 3.61
N ALA A 206 -8.60 -11.00 3.66
CA ALA A 206 -7.53 -10.45 2.82
C ALA A 206 -7.87 -10.53 1.33
N LEU A 207 -8.31 -11.70 0.86
CA LEU A 207 -8.73 -11.87 -0.54
C LEU A 207 -10.01 -11.11 -0.87
N THR A 208 -10.92 -10.94 0.09
CA THR A 208 -12.14 -10.12 -0.09
C THR A 208 -11.78 -8.65 -0.29
N PHE A 209 -10.93 -8.07 0.56
CA PHE A 209 -10.50 -6.67 0.42
C PHE A 209 -9.70 -6.45 -0.87
N ALA A 210 -8.82 -7.39 -1.22
CA ALA A 210 -8.11 -7.38 -2.49
C ALA A 210 -9.07 -7.42 -3.70
N ASN A 211 -10.13 -8.23 -3.62
CA ASN A 211 -11.13 -8.32 -4.68
C ASN A 211 -11.98 -7.04 -4.77
N GLN A 212 -12.32 -6.42 -3.63
CA GLN A 212 -13.05 -5.15 -3.60
C GLN A 212 -12.26 -4.01 -4.24
N VAL A 213 -10.94 -3.92 -3.99
CA VAL A 213 -10.10 -2.92 -4.66
C VAL A 213 -9.95 -3.23 -6.16
N ALA A 214 -9.90 -4.50 -6.55
CA ALA A 214 -9.91 -4.88 -7.96
C ALA A 214 -11.21 -4.47 -8.68
N VAL A 215 -12.38 -4.75 -8.09
CA VAL A 215 -13.68 -4.29 -8.64
C VAL A 215 -13.74 -2.76 -8.71
N LEU A 216 -13.33 -2.08 -7.65
CA LEU A 216 -13.28 -0.63 -7.60
C LEU A 216 -12.48 -0.03 -8.76
N LEU A 217 -11.29 -0.57 -9.03
CA LEU A 217 -10.38 -0.02 -10.03
C LEU A 217 -10.67 -0.51 -11.45
N ASN A 218 -11.07 -1.77 -11.62
CA ASN A 218 -11.31 -2.36 -12.93
C ASN A 218 -12.70 -2.03 -13.47
N GLU A 219 -13.71 -1.83 -12.63
CA GLU A 219 -15.10 -1.65 -13.08
C GLU A 219 -15.58 -0.23 -12.81
N VAL A 220 -15.48 0.23 -11.56
CA VAL A 220 -16.07 1.50 -11.16
C VAL A 220 -15.26 2.69 -11.70
N TRP A 221 -13.94 2.64 -11.55
CA TRP A 221 -13.07 3.72 -12.00
C TRP A 221 -13.01 3.85 -13.52
N LEU A 222 -12.91 2.73 -14.25
CA LEU A 222 -12.85 2.78 -15.72
C LEU A 222 -14.07 3.47 -16.33
N VAL A 223 -15.23 3.37 -15.67
CA VAL A 223 -16.48 3.97 -16.13
C VAL A 223 -16.62 5.43 -15.68
N SER A 224 -16.08 5.79 -14.51
CA SER A 224 -16.22 7.16 -13.98
C SER A 224 -15.00 7.65 -13.19
N PRO A 225 -13.91 8.00 -13.88
CA PRO A 225 -12.64 8.40 -13.25
C PRO A 225 -12.69 9.77 -12.55
N PHE A 226 -13.84 10.43 -12.52
CA PHE A 226 -14.01 11.73 -11.86
C PHE A 226 -15.13 11.73 -10.81
N ALA A 227 -15.91 10.64 -10.68
CA ALA A 227 -17.06 10.60 -9.77
C ALA A 227 -16.74 10.10 -8.36
N LEU A 228 -15.60 9.43 -8.15
CA LEU A 228 -15.19 8.89 -6.85
C LEU A 228 -13.82 9.42 -6.45
N ASP A 229 -13.72 10.05 -5.28
CA ASP A 229 -12.45 10.25 -4.58
C ASP A 229 -11.94 8.87 -4.13
N LEU A 230 -11.35 8.11 -5.07
CA LEU A 230 -10.88 6.73 -4.90
C LEU A 230 -9.93 6.51 -3.71
N LEU A 231 -9.31 7.56 -3.18
CA LEU A 231 -8.27 7.49 -2.16
C LEU A 231 -8.92 7.02 -0.88
N VAL A 232 -10.07 7.59 -0.55
CA VAL A 232 -10.80 7.26 0.67
C VAL A 232 -11.27 5.80 0.67
N PRO A 233 -11.94 5.28 -0.38
CA PRO A 233 -12.25 3.85 -0.49
C PRO A 233 -11.03 2.92 -0.48
N VAL A 234 -9.97 3.26 -1.21
CA VAL A 234 -8.74 2.43 -1.25
C VAL A 234 -8.08 2.42 0.13
N CYS A 235 -7.97 3.56 0.80
CA CYS A 235 -7.51 3.67 2.17
C CYS A 235 -8.42 2.88 3.11
N ALA A 236 -9.74 2.96 2.99
CA ALA A 236 -10.65 2.20 3.85
C ALA A 236 -10.46 0.67 3.72
N LEU A 237 -10.28 0.17 2.50
CA LEU A 237 -9.98 -1.25 2.27
C LEU A 237 -8.58 -1.63 2.77
N ALA A 238 -7.59 -0.75 2.59
CA ALA A 238 -6.23 -0.97 3.10
C ALA A 238 -6.19 -0.97 4.63
N HIS A 239 -6.98 -0.11 5.29
CA HIS A 239 -7.15 -0.08 6.76
C HIS A 239 -7.61 -1.45 7.25
N GLN A 240 -8.68 -1.97 6.64
CA GLN A 240 -9.24 -3.28 7.00
C GLN A 240 -8.23 -4.42 6.78
N ALA A 241 -7.42 -4.36 5.72
CA ALA A 241 -6.37 -5.33 5.45
C ALA A 241 -5.20 -5.25 6.47
N LEU A 242 -4.81 -4.05 6.88
CA LEU A 242 -3.75 -3.81 7.86
C LEU A 242 -4.17 -4.20 9.29
N SER A 243 -5.47 -4.12 9.61
CA SER A 243 -6.08 -4.56 10.86
C SER A 243 -6.37 -6.07 10.93
N LEU A 244 -6.00 -6.85 9.90
CA LEU A 244 -6.12 -8.30 9.97
C LEU A 244 -5.15 -8.87 11.01
N GLN A 245 -5.60 -9.93 11.68
CA GLN A 245 -4.79 -10.65 12.66
C GLN A 245 -3.46 -11.11 12.03
N ARG A 246 -2.38 -10.78 12.72
CA ARG A 246 -1.01 -11.10 12.31
C ARG A 246 -0.55 -12.39 12.97
N MET A 247 0.34 -13.10 12.31
CA MET A 247 1.08 -14.18 12.93
C MET A 247 1.91 -13.64 14.11
N LYS A 248 1.59 -14.08 15.33
CA LYS A 248 2.34 -13.70 16.54
C LYS A 248 3.74 -14.31 16.46
N ALA A 249 4.78 -13.50 16.68
CA ALA A 249 6.12 -14.04 16.91
C ALA A 249 6.05 -15.01 18.09
N ILE A 250 6.30 -16.29 17.85
CA ILE A 250 6.24 -17.32 18.89
C ILE A 250 7.28 -16.95 19.95
N PRO A 251 6.90 -16.73 21.23
CA PRO A 251 7.86 -16.51 22.28
C PRO A 251 8.80 -17.71 22.36
N LYS A 252 10.11 -17.48 22.21
CA LYS A 252 11.14 -18.47 22.51
C LYS A 252 11.17 -18.73 24.02
N ARG A 253 10.19 -19.46 24.56
CA ARG A 253 10.22 -20.00 25.92
C ARG A 253 9.65 -21.40 25.92
N ASN A 254 10.59 -22.36 25.90
CA ASN A 254 10.45 -23.73 26.39
C ASN A 254 9.24 -24.52 25.83
N GLY A 255 9.34 -24.88 24.55
CA GLY A 255 8.41 -25.81 23.88
C GLY A 255 8.19 -25.37 22.44
N PHE A 256 8.66 -26.15 21.47
CA PHE A 256 8.52 -25.87 20.03
C PHE A 256 7.05 -25.93 19.61
N SER A 257 6.30 -24.83 19.75
CA SER A 257 5.12 -24.59 18.93
C SER A 257 5.61 -24.00 17.62
N HIS A 258 5.77 -24.82 16.59
CA HIS A 258 6.00 -24.33 15.23
C HIS A 258 4.69 -23.74 14.70
N ALA A 259 4.76 -22.57 14.06
CA ALA A 259 3.60 -22.00 13.37
C ALA A 259 3.07 -23.03 12.37
N THR A 260 1.77 -23.28 12.40
CA THR A 260 1.13 -24.20 11.48
C THR A 260 1.25 -23.70 10.04
N SER A 261 1.24 -24.61 9.06
CA SER A 261 1.30 -24.20 7.64
C SER A 261 0.16 -23.26 7.24
N THR A 262 -1.01 -23.37 7.89
CA THR A 262 -2.14 -22.47 7.65
C THR A 262 -1.91 -21.07 8.22
N GLU A 263 -1.26 -20.95 9.39
CA GLU A 263 -0.85 -19.65 9.94
C GLU A 263 0.15 -18.93 9.05
N ILE A 264 1.17 -19.66 8.59
CA ILE A 264 2.18 -19.12 7.67
C ILE A 264 1.52 -18.71 6.35
N LEU A 265 0.62 -19.53 5.81
CA LEU A 265 -0.13 -19.20 4.60
C LEU A 265 -1.01 -17.95 4.79
N ALA A 266 -1.71 -17.84 5.91
CA ALA A 266 -2.54 -16.68 6.22
C ALA A 266 -1.71 -15.39 6.29
N GLU A 267 -0.54 -15.44 6.92
CA GLU A 267 0.37 -14.29 6.98
C GLU A 267 0.91 -13.91 5.59
N ILE A 268 1.30 -14.88 4.76
CA ILE A 268 1.76 -14.62 3.39
C ILE A 268 0.65 -13.96 2.55
N VAL A 269 -0.60 -14.43 2.67
CA VAL A 269 -1.75 -13.85 1.98
C VAL A 269 -2.04 -12.44 2.48
N ARG A 270 -1.99 -12.21 3.80
CA ARG A 270 -2.15 -10.87 4.42
C ARG A 270 -1.10 -9.89 3.89
N ILE A 271 0.19 -10.26 3.97
CA ILE A 271 1.30 -9.41 3.49
C ILE A 271 1.13 -9.09 2.01
N SER A 272 0.74 -10.08 1.20
CA SER A 272 0.56 -9.89 -0.24
C SER A 272 -0.67 -9.03 -0.57
N ALA A 273 -1.75 -9.12 0.20
CA ALA A 273 -2.89 -8.20 0.06
C ALA A 273 -2.46 -6.75 0.37
N VAL A 274 -1.71 -6.53 1.45
CA VAL A 274 -1.17 -5.18 1.76
C VAL A 274 -0.19 -4.72 0.68
N SER A 275 0.65 -5.60 0.14
CA SER A 275 1.52 -5.28 -1.00
C SER A 275 0.72 -4.89 -2.26
N LEU A 276 -0.43 -5.52 -2.53
CA LEU A 276 -1.31 -5.07 -3.61
C LEU A 276 -1.82 -3.64 -3.37
N PHE A 277 -2.22 -3.29 -2.15
CA PHE A 277 -2.59 -1.91 -1.82
C PHE A 277 -1.42 -0.95 -2.00
N ALA A 278 -0.21 -1.34 -1.61
CA ALA A 278 1.00 -0.52 -1.84
C ALA A 278 1.28 -0.32 -3.34
N LEU A 279 1.09 -1.34 -4.18
CA LEU A 279 1.22 -1.21 -5.64
C LEU A 279 0.18 -0.24 -6.22
N VAL A 280 -1.07 -0.40 -5.78
CA VAL A 280 -2.17 0.51 -6.15
C VAL A 280 -1.78 1.93 -5.77
N MET A 281 -1.41 2.17 -4.51
CA MET A 281 -1.04 3.49 -4.01
C MET A 281 0.16 4.08 -4.76
N THR A 282 1.22 3.31 -5.01
CA THR A 282 2.38 3.77 -5.76
C THR A 282 2.03 4.16 -7.19
N GLN A 283 1.24 3.34 -7.88
CA GLN A 283 0.85 3.65 -9.25
C GLN A 283 -0.09 4.85 -9.31
N SER A 284 -0.98 4.94 -8.33
CA SER A 284 -2.02 5.93 -8.30
C SER A 284 -1.41 7.30 -7.97
N SER A 285 -0.60 7.40 -6.91
CA SER A 285 0.07 8.63 -6.49
C SER A 285 1.28 9.00 -7.35
N GLY A 286 1.99 8.02 -7.92
CA GLY A 286 3.31 8.21 -8.52
C GLY A 286 4.46 8.09 -7.51
N ASP A 287 4.17 7.84 -6.23
CA ASP A 287 5.14 7.74 -5.16
C ASP A 287 5.60 6.29 -4.97
N ALA A 288 6.85 6.00 -5.35
CA ALA A 288 7.44 4.67 -5.21
C ALA A 288 7.80 4.28 -3.77
N LEU A 289 7.65 5.18 -2.79
CA LEU A 289 7.91 4.90 -1.37
C LEU A 289 7.20 3.64 -0.89
N TYR A 290 5.92 3.47 -1.21
CA TYR A 290 5.12 2.34 -0.71
C TYR A 290 5.65 0.99 -1.20
N VAL A 291 6.11 0.94 -2.46
CA VAL A 291 6.76 -0.26 -3.01
C VAL A 291 8.15 -0.46 -2.42
N ALA A 292 8.95 0.60 -2.32
CA ALA A 292 10.31 0.55 -1.80
C ALA A 292 10.37 0.03 -0.36
N ALA A 293 9.52 0.56 0.52
CA ALA A 293 9.44 0.17 1.93
C ALA A 293 9.11 -1.32 2.12
N ARG A 294 8.31 -1.88 1.21
CA ARG A 294 7.82 -3.27 1.30
C ARG A 294 8.59 -4.28 0.45
N ARG A 295 9.63 -3.84 -0.27
CA ARG A 295 10.43 -4.69 -1.17
C ARG A 295 11.09 -5.87 -0.45
N ASN A 296 11.49 -5.66 0.81
CA ASN A 296 12.24 -6.64 1.62
C ASN A 296 11.36 -7.31 2.68
N ASN A 297 10.11 -7.62 2.35
CA ASN A 297 9.20 -8.32 3.27
C ASN A 297 9.59 -9.80 3.46
N SER A 298 8.92 -10.45 4.42
CA SER A 298 9.22 -11.82 4.84
C SER A 298 8.61 -12.93 3.95
N VAL A 299 7.90 -12.61 2.86
CA VAL A 299 7.15 -13.62 2.07
C VAL A 299 8.05 -14.75 1.59
N LYS A 300 9.22 -14.46 1.01
CA LYS A 300 10.16 -15.51 0.59
C LYS A 300 10.59 -16.42 1.75
N GLN A 301 10.89 -15.84 2.92
CA GLN A 301 11.33 -16.58 4.11
C GLN A 301 10.20 -17.44 4.69
N LEU A 302 8.96 -16.95 4.65
CA LEU A 302 7.78 -17.68 5.09
C LEU A 302 7.42 -18.80 4.11
N MET A 303 7.48 -18.54 2.80
CA MET A 303 7.24 -19.56 1.77
C MET A 303 8.25 -20.71 1.87
N ALA A 304 9.50 -20.44 2.23
CA ALA A 304 10.52 -21.47 2.43
C ALA A 304 10.24 -22.40 3.63
N GLN A 305 9.34 -22.02 4.54
CA GLN A 305 8.92 -22.85 5.69
C GLN A 305 7.71 -23.74 5.36
N LEU A 306 7.10 -23.57 4.19
CA LEU A 306 5.92 -24.32 3.77
C LEU A 306 6.32 -25.58 2.99
N ASP A 307 5.72 -26.71 3.35
CA ASP A 307 5.84 -27.97 2.61
C ASP A 307 5.01 -27.93 1.31
N ASP A 308 5.48 -28.59 0.25
CA ASP A 308 4.81 -28.60 -1.06
C ASP A 308 3.36 -29.12 -1.02
N LYS A 309 2.99 -29.92 -0.03
CA LYS A 309 1.61 -30.41 0.17
C LYS A 309 0.62 -29.27 0.38
N ILE A 310 1.00 -28.16 1.03
CA ILE A 310 0.07 -27.05 1.28
C ILE A 310 -0.42 -26.45 -0.04
N TRP A 311 0.45 -26.43 -1.05
CA TRP A 311 0.22 -25.83 -2.37
C TRP A 311 -0.59 -26.71 -3.30
N LYS A 312 -0.78 -28.00 -2.98
CA LYS A 312 -1.57 -28.92 -3.79
C LYS A 312 -3.03 -28.43 -3.87
N GLY A 313 -3.51 -28.19 -5.09
CA GLY A 313 -4.84 -27.63 -5.35
C GLY A 313 -4.98 -26.13 -5.02
N LYS A 314 -3.86 -25.42 -4.79
CA LYS A 314 -3.78 -23.98 -4.50
C LYS A 314 -2.71 -23.29 -5.35
N GLU A 315 -2.40 -23.87 -6.50
CA GLU A 315 -1.33 -23.43 -7.38
C GLU A 315 -1.58 -22.03 -7.93
N GLU A 316 -2.83 -21.70 -8.27
CA GLU A 316 -3.19 -20.35 -8.74
C GLU A 316 -2.94 -19.31 -7.64
N LEU A 317 -3.21 -19.62 -6.37
CA LEU A 317 -2.86 -18.75 -5.25
C LEU A 317 -1.34 -18.62 -5.12
N LYS A 318 -0.58 -19.71 -5.24
CA LYS A 318 0.90 -19.65 -5.19
C LYS A 318 1.44 -18.69 -6.26
N VAL A 319 0.96 -18.82 -7.50
CA VAL A 319 1.36 -17.93 -8.61
C VAL A 319 0.98 -16.49 -8.31
N TRP A 320 -0.24 -16.24 -7.83
CA TRP A 320 -0.68 -14.90 -7.46
C TRP A 320 0.23 -14.24 -6.42
N LEU A 321 0.55 -14.98 -5.35
CA LEU A 321 1.46 -14.49 -4.30
C LEU A 321 2.83 -14.14 -4.86
N LEU A 322 3.41 -15.01 -5.69
CA LEU A 322 4.73 -14.79 -6.29
C LEU A 322 4.73 -13.57 -7.24
N VAL A 323 3.71 -13.43 -8.08
CA VAL A 323 3.61 -12.31 -9.03
C VAL A 323 3.42 -10.97 -8.32
N ILE A 324 2.62 -10.92 -7.25
CA ILE A 324 2.51 -9.71 -6.42
C ILE A 324 3.90 -9.32 -5.89
N GLN A 325 4.69 -10.28 -5.40
CA GLN A 325 6.05 -9.96 -4.96
C GLN A 325 6.94 -9.48 -6.10
N VAL A 326 6.86 -10.09 -7.29
CA VAL A 326 7.61 -9.60 -8.47
C VAL A 326 7.28 -8.13 -8.77
N CYS A 327 6.00 -7.75 -8.69
CA CYS A 327 5.55 -6.38 -8.88
C CYS A 327 6.12 -5.40 -7.83
N MET A 328 6.45 -5.88 -6.62
CA MET A 328 7.12 -5.05 -5.60
C MET A 328 8.60 -4.74 -5.92
N GLY A 329 9.12 -5.23 -7.05
CA GLY A 329 10.50 -5.01 -7.48
C GLY A 329 11.50 -5.77 -6.60
N VAL A 330 11.33 -7.08 -6.47
CA VAL A 330 12.16 -8.02 -5.70
C VAL A 330 13.64 -8.04 -6.10
N GLY A 331 14.40 -7.01 -5.73
CA GLY A 331 15.80 -6.77 -6.14
C GLY A 331 16.66 -8.02 -6.34
N SER A 332 17.36 -8.49 -5.32
CA SER A 332 18.26 -9.66 -5.41
C SER A 332 17.52 -11.01 -5.42
N SER A 333 16.25 -11.03 -5.04
CA SER A 333 15.45 -12.27 -4.98
C SER A 333 14.71 -12.59 -6.28
N LYS A 334 14.79 -11.74 -7.32
CA LYS A 334 14.08 -11.89 -8.59
C LYS A 334 14.22 -13.30 -9.18
N ALA A 335 15.44 -13.82 -9.27
CA ALA A 335 15.71 -15.14 -9.83
C ALA A 335 14.94 -16.26 -9.10
N TRP A 336 14.85 -16.20 -7.77
CA TRP A 336 14.11 -17.19 -6.98
C TRP A 336 12.60 -17.11 -7.24
N TYR A 337 12.04 -15.90 -7.33
CA TYR A 337 10.62 -15.73 -7.65
C TYR A 337 10.30 -16.21 -9.06
N LEU A 338 11.14 -15.88 -10.05
CA LEU A 338 10.97 -16.36 -11.43
C LEU A 338 11.00 -17.88 -11.52
N ASP A 339 11.98 -18.52 -10.89
CA ASP A 339 12.07 -19.98 -10.80
C ASP A 339 10.82 -20.62 -10.18
N GLN A 340 10.31 -20.05 -9.08
CA GLN A 340 9.07 -20.54 -8.46
C GLN A 340 7.84 -20.32 -9.33
N ILE A 341 7.78 -19.23 -10.11
CA ILE A 341 6.70 -18.95 -11.05
C ILE A 341 6.72 -19.96 -12.19
N THR A 342 7.86 -20.17 -12.85
CA THR A 342 7.98 -21.09 -14.00
C THR A 342 7.74 -22.54 -13.61
N GLN A 343 8.23 -22.99 -12.44
CA GLN A 343 7.92 -24.31 -11.90
C GLN A 343 6.42 -24.49 -11.64
N THR A 344 5.78 -23.48 -11.06
CA THR A 344 4.34 -23.57 -10.76
C THR A 344 3.52 -23.53 -12.05
N MET A 345 3.86 -22.67 -13.01
CA MET A 345 3.25 -22.62 -14.34
C MET A 345 3.34 -23.96 -15.05
N SER A 346 4.50 -24.62 -15.01
CA SER A 346 4.71 -25.97 -15.56
C SER A 346 3.74 -26.99 -14.95
N ARG A 347 3.59 -26.97 -13.61
CA ARG A 347 2.75 -27.91 -12.87
C ARG A 347 1.26 -27.79 -13.22
N ILE A 348 0.75 -26.56 -13.42
CA ILE A 348 -0.64 -26.31 -13.84
C ILE A 348 -0.80 -26.06 -15.34
N GLN A 349 0.24 -26.37 -16.13
CA GLN A 349 0.22 -26.35 -17.60
C GLN A 349 -0.17 -25.00 -18.21
N LEU A 350 0.26 -23.89 -17.61
CA LEU A 350 0.10 -22.55 -18.21
C LEU A 350 1.18 -22.37 -19.28
N ARG A 351 0.79 -22.13 -20.53
CA ARG A 351 1.70 -22.15 -21.69
C ARG A 351 1.85 -20.79 -22.37
N SER A 352 1.16 -19.77 -21.87
CA SER A 352 1.17 -18.45 -22.46
C SER A 352 1.07 -17.36 -21.40
N TRP A 353 1.43 -16.14 -21.79
CA TRP A 353 1.16 -14.95 -20.99
C TRP A 353 -0.32 -14.80 -20.65
N GLU A 354 -1.20 -15.10 -21.60
CA GLU A 354 -2.64 -15.00 -21.41
C GLU A 354 -3.14 -16.05 -20.38
N ASP A 355 -2.59 -17.26 -20.39
CA ASP A 355 -2.88 -18.28 -19.38
C ASP A 355 -2.48 -17.82 -17.98
N LEU A 356 -1.31 -17.18 -17.85
CA LEU A 356 -0.85 -16.59 -16.60
C LEU A 356 -1.80 -15.49 -16.12
N MET A 357 -2.15 -14.53 -16.98
CA MET A 357 -3.07 -13.44 -16.61
C MET A 357 -4.44 -13.98 -16.21
N ASN A 358 -4.97 -14.96 -16.94
CA ASN A 358 -6.24 -15.61 -16.58
C ASN A 358 -6.14 -16.42 -15.28
N CYS A 359 -4.98 -17.00 -14.97
CA CYS A 359 -4.70 -17.61 -13.68
C CYS A 359 -4.77 -16.59 -12.53
N LEU A 360 -4.11 -15.43 -12.68
CA LEU A 360 -4.12 -14.36 -11.67
C LEU A 360 -5.54 -13.84 -11.41
N ARG A 361 -6.32 -13.61 -12.47
CA ARG A 361 -7.73 -13.15 -12.39
C ARG A 361 -8.66 -14.14 -11.68
N LYS A 362 -8.37 -15.45 -11.70
CA LYS A 362 -9.16 -16.42 -10.92
C LYS A 362 -9.06 -16.16 -9.42
N VAL A 363 -7.91 -15.68 -8.96
CA VAL A 363 -7.68 -15.32 -7.56
C VAL A 363 -8.24 -13.92 -7.32
N VAL A 364 -7.50 -12.88 -7.73
CA VAL A 364 -7.83 -11.45 -7.72
C VAL A 364 -6.80 -10.76 -8.62
N TRP A 365 -7.18 -9.79 -9.46
CA TRP A 365 -6.18 -8.99 -10.18
C TRP A 365 -6.65 -7.56 -10.44
N VAL A 366 -5.76 -6.59 -10.22
CA VAL A 366 -5.97 -5.19 -10.60
C VAL A 366 -5.33 -4.99 -11.96
N GLU A 367 -6.13 -4.66 -12.97
CA GLU A 367 -5.62 -4.49 -14.34
C GLU A 367 -4.64 -3.33 -14.43
N LYS A 368 -3.59 -3.52 -15.23
CA LYS A 368 -2.51 -2.54 -15.45
C LYS A 368 -1.77 -2.13 -14.19
N VAL A 369 -1.86 -2.88 -13.09
CA VAL A 369 -1.02 -2.67 -11.90
C VAL A 369 0.44 -2.99 -12.23
N SER A 370 1.39 -2.16 -11.78
CA SER A 370 2.83 -2.37 -11.93
C SER A 370 3.29 -2.71 -13.37
N PRO A 371 2.95 -1.88 -14.37
CA PRO A 371 3.11 -2.25 -15.78
C PRO A 371 4.57 -2.45 -16.22
N LEU A 372 5.54 -1.78 -15.57
CA LEU A 372 6.97 -1.98 -15.85
C LEU A 372 7.41 -3.38 -15.44
N GLU A 373 7.13 -3.76 -14.20
CA GLU A 373 7.47 -5.06 -13.63
C GLU A 373 6.75 -6.19 -14.36
N MET A 374 5.48 -5.99 -14.74
CA MET A 374 4.73 -6.95 -15.54
C MET A 374 5.29 -7.10 -16.96
N THR A 375 5.80 -6.03 -17.57
CA THR A 375 6.47 -6.10 -18.88
C THR A 375 7.78 -6.89 -18.78
N HIS A 376 8.57 -6.63 -17.74
CA HIS A 376 9.79 -7.41 -17.48
C HIS A 376 9.47 -8.88 -17.22
N LEU A 377 8.47 -9.17 -16.38
CA LEU A 377 8.03 -10.54 -16.11
C LEU A 377 7.58 -11.27 -17.39
N ARG A 378 6.86 -10.57 -18.28
CA ARG A 378 6.46 -11.13 -19.58
C ARG A 378 7.67 -11.49 -20.45
N SER A 379 8.69 -10.63 -20.47
CA SER A 379 9.95 -10.91 -21.18
C SER A 379 10.65 -12.13 -20.59
N ASP A 380 10.84 -12.14 -19.26
CA ASP A 380 11.55 -13.20 -18.54
C ASP A 380 10.87 -14.57 -18.71
N ILE A 381 9.52 -14.61 -18.69
CA ILE A 381 8.76 -15.85 -18.92
C ILE A 381 8.72 -16.21 -20.41
N GLY A 382 8.72 -15.22 -21.31
CA GLY A 382 8.74 -15.43 -22.75
C GLY A 382 9.97 -16.23 -23.20
N GLU A 383 11.13 -15.92 -22.63
CA GLU A 383 12.38 -16.69 -22.85
C GLU A 383 12.29 -18.14 -22.35
N TRP A 384 11.43 -18.42 -21.38
CA TRP A 384 11.21 -19.77 -20.85
C TRP A 384 10.20 -20.58 -21.67
N LEU A 385 9.23 -19.91 -22.29
CA LEU A 385 8.17 -20.53 -23.10
C LEU A 385 8.59 -20.81 -24.55
N SER A 386 9.65 -20.16 -25.03
CA SER A 386 10.30 -20.41 -26.33
C SER A 386 11.23 -21.61 -26.27
#